data_AF-A0A0A8WKJ2-F1
#
_entry.id   AF-A0A0A8WKJ2-F1
#
_cell.length_a   1.000
_cell.length_b   1.000
_cell.length_c   1.000
_cell.angle_alpha   90.00
_cell.angle_beta   90.00
_cell.angle_gamma   90.00
#
_symmetry.space_group_name_H-M   'P 1'
#
loop_
_entity.id
_entity.type
_entity.pdbx_description
1 polymer ?
#
loop_
_entity_poly.entity_id
_entity_poly.type
_entity_poly.pdbx_seq_one_letter_code
_entity_poly.pdbx_strand_id
1 'polypeptide(L)'
;QVKYLNNVLEADHGKLKLLIKPVRGFKSMPTAYATIKGFEVMRALRKGQARAWCLQPGIRGEVRLIERAFGIGPSVMTEAMDVLNQHFANAA
;
A
#
# COMPACT_ATOMS: atom_id res chain seq x y z
N GLN A 1 -14.32 15.96 -25.24
CA GLN A 1 -13.56 15.09 -24.32
C GLN A 1 -12.11 15.05 -24.77
N VAL A 2 -11.17 15.15 -23.84
CA VAL A 2 -9.74 15.24 -24.16
C VAL A 2 -9.16 13.82 -24.25
N LYS A 3 -8.89 13.35 -25.47
CA LYS A 3 -8.55 11.94 -25.78
C LYS A 3 -7.35 11.41 -25.00
N TYR A 4 -6.34 12.24 -24.72
CA TYR A 4 -5.14 11.80 -24.00
C TYR A 4 -5.40 11.52 -22.52
N LEU A 5 -6.27 12.30 -21.86
CA LEU A 5 -6.60 12.10 -20.43
C LEU A 5 -7.35 10.79 -20.21
N ASN A 6 -8.26 10.45 -21.13
CA ASN A 6 -8.96 9.17 -21.09
C ASN A 6 -8.01 7.99 -21.18
N ASN A 7 -7.02 8.04 -22.08
CA ASN A 7 -6.12 6.91 -22.28
C ASN A 7 -5.32 6.58 -21.00
N VAL A 8 -4.96 7.59 -20.21
CA VAL A 8 -4.26 7.38 -18.94
C VAL A 8 -5.17 6.70 -17.92
N LEU A 9 -6.41 7.19 -17.77
CA LEU A 9 -7.39 6.60 -16.86
C LEU A 9 -7.75 5.16 -17.26
N GLU A 10 -8.00 4.92 -18.55
CA GLU A 10 -8.29 3.58 -19.06
C GLU A 10 -7.11 2.62 -18.91
N ALA A 11 -5.88 3.07 -19.15
CA ALA A 11 -4.70 2.24 -18.97
C ALA A 11 -4.50 1.82 -17.50
N ASP A 12 -4.82 2.68 -16.55
CA ASP A 12 -4.74 2.35 -15.13
C ASP A 12 -5.81 1.32 -14.74
N HIS A 13 -7.05 1.56 -15.19
CA HIS A 13 -8.16 0.63 -14.98
C HIS A 13 -7.95 -0.73 -15.66
N GLY A 14 -7.29 -0.77 -16.83
CA GLY A 14 -7.04 -2.00 -17.57
C GLY A 14 -6.25 -3.03 -16.76
N LYS A 15 -5.22 -2.60 -16.04
CA LYS A 15 -4.41 -3.48 -15.17
C LYS A 15 -5.22 -4.04 -14.01
N LEU A 16 -6.04 -3.20 -13.39
CA LEU A 16 -6.92 -3.63 -12.29
C LEU A 16 -7.99 -4.61 -12.79
N LYS A 17 -8.61 -4.34 -13.95
CA LYS A 17 -9.59 -5.23 -14.59
C LYS A 17 -8.99 -6.59 -14.91
N LEU A 18 -7.73 -6.67 -15.37
CA LEU A 18 -7.06 -7.95 -15.64
C LEU A 18 -6.91 -8.81 -14.38
N LEU A 19 -6.58 -8.20 -13.23
CA LEU A 19 -6.44 -8.92 -11.96
C LEU A 19 -7.79 -9.39 -11.39
N ILE A 20 -8.86 -8.64 -11.65
CA ILE A 20 -10.21 -8.95 -11.16
C ILE A 20 -10.96 -9.90 -12.10
N LYS A 21 -10.68 -9.89 -13.41
CA LYS A 21 -11.35 -10.73 -14.42
C LYS A 21 -11.43 -12.24 -14.09
N PRO A 22 -10.40 -12.89 -13.51
CA PRO A 22 -10.49 -14.31 -13.16
C PRO A 22 -11.39 -14.60 -11.94
N VAL A 23 -11.76 -13.60 -11.14
CA VAL A 23 -12.71 -13.79 -10.03
C VAL A 23 -14.13 -13.51 -10.51
N ARG A 24 -15.14 -14.24 -9.99
CA ARG A 24 -16.57 -14.07 -10.30
C ARG A 24 -17.17 -12.75 -9.76
N GLY A 25 -16.38 -11.68 -9.68
CA GLY A 25 -16.71 -10.44 -9.00
C GLY A 25 -16.50 -10.49 -7.49
N PHE A 26 -16.73 -9.35 -6.84
CA PHE A 26 -16.68 -9.21 -5.39
C PHE A 26 -18.04 -9.52 -4.79
N LYS A 27 -18.08 -10.33 -3.72
CA LYS A 27 -19.33 -10.73 -3.04
C LYS A 27 -19.98 -9.57 -2.28
N SER A 28 -19.20 -8.59 -1.82
CA SER A 28 -19.69 -7.44 -1.07
C SER A 28 -18.77 -6.22 -1.23
N MET A 29 -19.31 -5.02 -0.98
CA MET A 29 -18.54 -3.78 -1.10
C MET A 29 -17.30 -3.72 -0.18
N PRO A 30 -17.35 -4.18 1.08
CA PRO A 30 -16.16 -4.25 1.93
C PRO A 30 -15.05 -5.13 1.35
N THR A 31 -15.39 -6.27 0.77
CA THR A 31 -14.41 -7.17 0.14
C THR A 31 -13.80 -6.54 -1.12
N ALA A 32 -14.59 -5.82 -1.91
CA ALA A 32 -14.12 -5.07 -3.06
C ALA A 32 -13.10 -4.00 -2.63
N TYR A 33 -13.46 -3.21 -1.61
CA TYR A 33 -12.60 -2.14 -1.11
C TYR A 33 -11.28 -2.66 -0.55
N ALA A 34 -11.31 -3.70 0.28
CA ALA A 34 -10.10 -4.31 0.82
C ALA A 34 -9.18 -4.85 -0.28
N THR A 35 -9.75 -5.49 -1.31
CA THR A 35 -8.98 -6.06 -2.42
C THR A 35 -8.35 -4.98 -3.30
N ILE A 36 -9.12 -3.95 -3.68
CA ILE A 36 -8.62 -2.83 -4.49
C ILE A 36 -7.53 -2.07 -3.73
N LYS A 37 -7.76 -1.78 -2.43
CA LYS A 37 -6.74 -1.17 -1.55
C LYS A 37 -5.47 -2.02 -1.52
N GLY A 38 -5.60 -3.34 -1.38
CA GLY A 38 -4.45 -4.26 -1.41
C GLY A 38 -3.66 -4.18 -2.71
N PHE A 39 -4.35 -4.14 -3.86
CA PHE A 39 -3.67 -3.97 -5.16
C PHE A 39 -2.91 -2.65 -5.25
N GLU A 40 -3.47 -1.56 -4.76
CA GLU A 40 -2.81 -0.25 -4.76
C GLU A 40 -1.57 -0.24 -3.85
N VAL A 41 -1.68 -0.76 -2.63
CA VAL A 41 -0.55 -0.85 -1.69
C VAL A 41 0.58 -1.68 -2.30
N MET A 42 0.26 -2.86 -2.83
CA MET A 42 1.26 -3.74 -3.46
C MET A 42 1.88 -3.11 -4.72
N ARG A 43 1.10 -2.34 -5.49
CA ARG A 43 1.59 -1.62 -6.65
C ARG A 43 2.52 -0.47 -6.27
N ALA A 44 2.20 0.27 -5.21
CA ALA A 44 3.03 1.37 -4.70
C ALA A 44 4.37 0.85 -4.15
N LEU A 45 4.35 -0.29 -3.45
CA LEU A 45 5.55 -1.00 -2.99
C LEU A 45 6.41 -1.46 -4.18
N ARG A 46 5.83 -2.16 -5.16
CA ARG A 46 6.55 -2.65 -6.34
C ARG A 46 7.20 -1.53 -7.16
N LYS A 47 6.55 -0.36 -7.25
CA LYS A 47 7.10 0.81 -7.95
C LYS A 47 8.10 1.62 -7.12
N GLY A 48 8.28 1.30 -5.83
CA GLY A 48 9.10 2.09 -4.91
C GLY A 48 8.50 3.44 -4.52
N GLN A 49 7.27 3.74 -4.96
CA GLN A 49 6.55 4.96 -4.58
C GLN A 49 6.26 4.97 -3.07
N ALA A 50 6.15 3.77 -2.49
CA ALA A 50 5.85 3.60 -1.08
C ALA A 50 7.01 3.92 -0.12
N ARG A 51 8.24 4.10 -0.63
CA ARG A 51 9.44 4.28 0.20
C ARG A 51 9.35 5.46 1.16
N ALA A 52 8.70 6.56 0.75
CA ALA A 52 8.53 7.74 1.60
C ALA A 52 7.66 7.47 2.84
N TRP A 53 6.84 6.42 2.82
CA TRP A 53 5.98 6.04 3.94
C TRP A 53 6.56 4.88 4.77
N CYS A 54 7.73 4.34 4.42
CA CYS A 54 8.41 3.33 5.21
C CYS A 54 9.31 4.01 6.27
N LEU A 55 8.87 4.01 7.54
CA LEU A 55 9.64 4.57 8.66
C LEU A 55 10.88 3.74 9.01
N GLN A 56 10.82 2.43 8.76
CA GLN A 56 11.91 1.50 9.03
C GLN A 56 12.54 1.06 7.70
N PRO A 57 13.87 0.83 7.67
CA PRO A 57 14.52 0.31 6.48
C PRO A 57 14.16 -1.17 6.24
N GLY A 58 14.18 -1.57 4.96
CA GLY A 58 13.99 -2.95 4.54
C GLY A 58 12.56 -3.48 4.68
N ILE A 59 12.45 -4.81 4.72
CA ILE A 59 11.17 -5.55 4.69
C ILE A 59 10.26 -5.16 5.86
N ARG A 60 10.84 -4.87 7.04
CA ARG A 60 10.07 -4.51 8.24
C ARG A 60 9.24 -3.25 8.03
N GLY A 61 9.79 -2.24 7.34
CA GLY A 61 9.07 -1.02 7.00
C GLY A 61 7.92 -1.23 6.01
N GLU A 62 8.12 -2.14 5.05
CA GLU A 62 7.07 -2.51 4.08
C GLU A 62 5.92 -3.27 4.75
N VAL A 63 6.22 -4.24 5.62
CA VAL A 63 5.22 -4.98 6.40
C VAL A 63 4.40 -4.02 7.26
N ARG A 64 5.07 -3.13 8.01
CA ARG A 64 4.41 -2.13 8.85
C ARG A 64 3.53 -1.18 8.04
N LEU A 65 3.99 -0.76 6.86
CA LEU A 65 3.18 0.05 5.95
C LEU A 65 1.88 -0.65 5.53
N ILE A 66 1.97 -1.94 5.19
CA ILE A 66 0.79 -2.76 4.86
C ILE A 66 -0.15 -2.84 6.06
N GLU A 67 0.38 -3.19 7.24
CA GLU A 67 -0.43 -3.31 8.46
C GLU A 67 -1.17 -2.01 8.79
N ARG A 68 -0.52 -0.86 8.62
CA ARG A 68 -1.15 0.47 8.79
C ARG A 68 -2.23 0.75 7.75
N ALA A 69 -2.02 0.39 6.48
CA ALA A 69 -3.01 0.58 5.43
C ALA A 69 -4.34 -0.15 5.71
N PHE A 70 -4.26 -1.27 6.44
CA PHE A 70 -5.40 -2.10 6.85
C PHE A 70 -5.85 -1.88 8.30
N GLY A 71 -5.14 -1.05 9.09
CA GLY A 71 -5.49 -0.78 10.48
C GLY A 71 -5.31 -1.99 11.42
N ILE A 72 -4.41 -2.91 11.07
CA ILE A 72 -4.14 -4.14 11.85
C ILE A 72 -2.91 -3.95 12.74
N GLY A 73 -1.98 -3.09 12.33
CA GLY A 73 -0.70 -2.88 13.02
C GLY A 73 -0.64 -1.63 13.90
N PRO A 74 0.55 -1.38 14.48
CA PRO A 74 0.79 -0.25 15.36
C PRO A 74 0.60 1.09 14.63
N SER A 75 0.29 2.13 15.41
CA SER A 75 0.16 3.48 14.88
C SER A 75 1.52 4.03 14.40
N VAL A 76 1.51 4.95 13.44
CA VAL A 76 2.70 5.67 12.95
C VAL A 76 3.53 6.23 14.12
N MET A 77 2.88 6.76 15.15
CA MET A 77 3.54 7.33 16.34
C MET A 77 4.27 6.27 17.16
N THR A 78 3.63 5.12 17.37
CA THR A 78 4.24 3.97 18.07
C THR A 78 5.49 3.50 17.33
N GLU A 79 5.41 3.41 16.00
CA GLU A 79 6.55 3.00 15.20
C GLU A 79 7.69 4.02 15.17
N ALA A 80 7.37 5.31 15.11
CA ALA A 80 8.36 6.36 15.20
C ALA A 80 9.09 6.32 16.55
N MET A 81 8.35 6.07 17.64
CA MET A 81 8.94 5.91 18.97
C MET A 81 9.89 4.69 19.03
N ASP A 82 9.50 3.55 18.44
CA ASP A 82 10.39 2.38 18.35
C ASP A 82 11.69 2.70 17.60
N VAL A 83 11.60 3.45 16.50
CA VAL A 83 12.77 3.85 15.69
C VAL A 83 13.69 4.77 16.49
N LEU A 84 13.13 5.75 17.22
CA LEU A 84 13.90 6.64 18.08
C LEU A 84 14.60 5.87 19.20
N ASN A 85 13.87 4.98 19.89
CA ASN A 85 14.43 4.15 20.95
C ASN A 85 15.59 3.28 20.45
N GLN A 86 15.45 2.67 19.27
CA GLN A 86 16.53 1.90 18.64
C GLN A 86 17.73 2.79 18.30
N HIS A 87 17.51 4.00 17.80
CA HIS A 87 18.58 4.94 17.51
C HIS A 87 19.38 5.31 18.76
N PHE A 88 18.70 5.64 19.87
CA PHE A 88 19.37 5.94 21.13
C PHE A 88 20.08 4.73 21.73
N ALA A 89 19.49 3.53 21.65
CA ALA A 89 20.11 2.31 22.14
C ALA A 89 21.38 1.93 21.37
N ASN A 90 21.44 2.22 20.07
CA ASN A 90 22.63 1.96 19.24
C ASN A 90 23.72 3.03 19.39
N ALA A 91 23.41 4.18 20.01
CA ALA A 91 24.33 5.29 20.22
C ALA A 91 25.02 5.25 21.61
N ALA A 92 24.58 4.35 22.48
CA ALA A 92 25.19 4.05 23.79
C ALA A 92 26.14 2.86 23.69
#